data_AF-A0A2P4ULW9-F1
#
_entry.id   AF-A0A2P4ULW9-F1
#
_cell.length_a   1.000
_cell.length_b   1.000
_cell.length_c   1.000
_cell.angle_alpha   90.00
_cell.angle_beta   90.00
_cell.angle_gamma   90.00
#
_symmetry.space_group_name_H-M   'P 1'
#
loop_
_entity.id
_entity.type
_entity.pdbx_description
1 polymer ?
#
loop_
_entity_poly.entity_id
_entity_poly.type
_entity_poly.pdbx_seq_one_letter_code
_entity_poly.pdbx_strand_id
1 'polypeptide(L)'
;MPGRTATVDELPSAASTVHEHPRALVPRHIMEHLITRAVRRGHDRSAALRLIDITLVFLVACAENPEARLSPVSDASDEIWHDLITHTTFYPDFCRALGRKFIHHVPTINEDIMSGRAHARTIAAMQRTGLPVDEELLITSPRCMNTCNHPCHDSDDDESDDEDK
;
A
#
# COMPACT_ATOMS: atom_id res chain seq x y z
N MET A 1 -60.80 -7.26 -2.17
CA MET A 1 -59.86 -6.12 -2.22
C MET A 1 -58.54 -6.57 -1.61
N PRO A 2 -57.39 -6.19 -2.21
CA PRO A 2 -56.24 -7.07 -2.37
C PRO A 2 -55.05 -6.69 -1.49
N GLY A 3 -54.04 -7.57 -1.49
CA GLY A 3 -52.63 -7.14 -1.41
C GLY A 3 -51.92 -7.40 -0.09
N ARG A 4 -51.42 -8.62 0.11
CA ARG A 4 -50.30 -8.87 1.02
C ARG A 4 -49.02 -8.63 0.23
N THR A 5 -48.48 -7.41 0.30
CA THR A 5 -47.20 -7.05 -0.32
C THR A 5 -46.07 -7.82 0.34
N ALA A 6 -45.29 -8.50 -0.50
CA ALA A 6 -44.05 -9.17 -0.14
C ALA A 6 -43.01 -8.14 0.31
N THR A 7 -42.36 -8.40 1.44
CA THR A 7 -41.07 -7.79 1.76
C THR A 7 -40.02 -8.53 0.95
N VAL A 8 -39.46 -7.87 -0.06
CA VAL A 8 -38.24 -8.30 -0.74
C VAL A 8 -37.10 -8.17 0.27
N ASP A 9 -36.54 -9.32 0.62
CA ASP A 9 -35.30 -9.45 1.38
C ASP A 9 -34.17 -8.97 0.47
N GLU A 10 -33.54 -7.85 0.84
CA GLU A 10 -32.46 -7.23 0.09
C GLU A 10 -31.20 -8.07 0.30
N LEU A 11 -30.84 -8.87 -0.71
CA LEU A 11 -29.58 -9.60 -0.73
C LEU A 11 -28.43 -8.58 -0.69
N PRO A 12 -27.43 -8.73 0.21
CA PRO A 12 -26.34 -7.77 0.31
C PRO A 12 -25.54 -7.73 -0.99
N SER A 13 -25.27 -6.50 -1.46
CA SER A 13 -24.45 -6.24 -2.64
C SER A 13 -23.05 -6.84 -2.46
N ALA A 14 -22.61 -7.65 -3.42
CA ALA A 14 -21.29 -8.29 -3.45
C ALA A 14 -20.10 -7.31 -3.37
N ALA A 15 -20.34 -6.00 -3.53
CA ALA A 15 -19.34 -4.96 -3.33
C ALA A 15 -18.90 -4.81 -1.85
N SER A 16 -19.76 -5.18 -0.89
CA SER A 16 -19.50 -5.01 0.55
C SER A 16 -18.45 -5.98 1.08
N THR A 17 -18.47 -7.24 0.64
CA THR A 17 -17.62 -8.31 1.18
C THR A 17 -16.15 -8.21 0.76
N VAL A 18 -15.87 -7.49 -0.33
CA VAL A 18 -14.53 -7.36 -0.91
C VAL A 18 -13.64 -6.44 -0.06
N HIS A 19 -14.25 -5.39 0.51
CA HIS A 19 -13.55 -4.44 1.37
C HIS A 19 -13.25 -5.05 2.74
N GLU A 20 -14.13 -5.92 3.25
CA GLU A 20 -14.01 -6.54 4.58
C GLU A 20 -12.80 -7.49 4.70
N HIS A 21 -12.36 -8.10 3.59
CA HIS A 21 -11.29 -9.09 3.57
C HIS A 21 -10.35 -8.95 2.36
N PRO A 22 -9.55 -7.87 2.25
CA PRO A 22 -8.74 -7.61 1.05
C PRO A 22 -7.67 -8.69 0.79
N ARG A 23 -7.25 -9.42 1.83
CA ARG A 23 -6.37 -10.60 1.70
C ARG A 23 -6.99 -11.70 0.84
N ALA A 24 -8.30 -11.88 0.85
CA ALA A 24 -9.00 -12.90 0.05
C ALA A 24 -8.91 -12.62 -1.46
N LEU A 25 -8.60 -11.38 -1.85
CA LEU A 25 -8.42 -10.99 -3.25
C LEU A 25 -7.04 -11.34 -3.80
N VAL A 26 -6.09 -11.71 -2.94
CA VAL A 26 -4.70 -12.01 -3.35
C VAL A 26 -4.55 -13.53 -3.54
N PRO A 27 -4.34 -14.03 -4.77
CA PRO A 27 -4.11 -15.44 -5.04
C PRO A 27 -2.92 -15.98 -4.24
N ARG A 28 -3.00 -17.25 -3.84
CA ARG A 28 -1.96 -17.92 -3.04
C ARG A 28 -0.55 -17.73 -3.60
N HIS A 29 -0.36 -17.91 -4.91
CA HIS A 29 0.96 -17.78 -5.54
C HIS A 29 1.52 -16.35 -5.47
N ILE A 30 0.66 -15.33 -5.52
CA ILE A 30 1.08 -13.92 -5.35
C ILE A 30 1.43 -13.68 -3.88
N MET A 31 0.58 -14.13 -2.96
CA MET A 31 0.85 -14.05 -1.52
C MET A 31 2.21 -14.69 -1.16
N GLU A 32 2.48 -15.90 -1.66
CA GLU A 32 3.76 -16.59 -1.46
C GLU A 32 4.94 -15.82 -2.06
N HIS A 33 4.76 -15.18 -3.23
CA HIS A 33 5.78 -14.35 -3.83
C HIS A 33 6.07 -13.09 -3.00
N LEU A 34 5.05 -12.39 -2.51
CA LEU A 34 5.20 -11.23 -1.63
C LEU A 34 5.93 -11.60 -0.34
N ILE A 35 5.54 -12.70 0.30
CA ILE A 35 6.22 -13.22 1.50
C ILE A 35 7.69 -13.53 1.19
N THR A 36 7.97 -14.20 0.06
CA THR A 36 9.34 -14.53 -0.34
C THR A 36 10.19 -13.27 -0.52
N ARG A 37 9.64 -12.22 -1.13
CA ARG A 37 10.35 -10.96 -1.34
C ARG A 37 10.59 -10.20 -0.04
N ALA A 38 9.60 -10.12 0.83
CA ALA A 38 9.75 -9.54 2.17
C ALA A 38 10.82 -10.28 3.00
N VAL A 39 10.83 -11.62 2.94
CA VAL A 39 11.85 -12.44 3.62
C VAL A 39 13.25 -12.20 3.07
N ARG A 40 13.39 -12.03 1.75
CA ARG A 40 14.67 -11.63 1.15
C ARG A 40 15.16 -10.25 1.59
N ARG A 41 14.24 -9.37 2.00
CA ARG A 41 14.55 -8.06 2.61
C ARG A 41 14.80 -8.12 4.12
N GLY A 42 14.82 -9.31 4.71
CA GLY A 42 15.20 -9.53 6.11
C GLY A 42 14.04 -9.60 7.10
N HIS A 43 12.79 -9.53 6.64
CA HIS A 43 11.63 -9.77 7.50
C HIS A 43 11.46 -11.26 7.77
N ASP A 44 11.08 -11.64 8.99
CA ASP A 44 10.56 -12.99 9.19
C ASP A 44 9.19 -13.16 8.52
N ARG A 45 8.71 -14.41 8.43
CA ARG A 45 7.43 -14.71 7.77
C ARG A 45 6.24 -14.04 8.45
N SER A 46 6.27 -13.88 9.77
CA SER A 46 5.19 -13.25 10.53
C SER A 46 5.12 -11.75 10.23
N ALA A 47 6.27 -11.07 10.30
CA ALA A 47 6.41 -9.66 9.94
C ALA A 47 6.02 -9.41 8.47
N ALA A 48 6.42 -10.31 7.55
CA ALA A 48 6.01 -10.23 6.15
C ALA A 48 4.49 -10.26 5.98
N LEU A 49 3.79 -11.16 6.68
CA LEU A 49 2.33 -11.23 6.64
C LEU A 49 1.66 -9.97 7.19
N ARG A 50 2.17 -9.42 8.30
CA ARG A 50 1.68 -8.16 8.89
C ARG A 50 1.88 -6.98 7.93
N LEU A 51 3.04 -6.90 7.28
CA LEU A 51 3.34 -5.88 6.27
C LEU A 51 2.44 -5.99 5.03
N ILE A 52 2.14 -7.22 4.59
CA ILE A 52 1.18 -7.44 3.50
C ILE A 52 -0.22 -6.98 3.93
N ASP A 53 -0.67 -7.34 5.13
CA ASP A 53 -1.99 -6.93 5.62
C ASP A 53 -2.14 -5.41 5.67
N ILE A 54 -1.19 -4.71 6.29
CA ILE A 54 -1.29 -3.26 6.41
C ILE A 54 -1.21 -2.56 5.05
N THR A 55 -0.43 -3.11 4.11
CA THR A 55 -0.37 -2.59 2.73
C THR A 55 -1.70 -2.78 2.01
N LEU A 56 -2.38 -3.92 2.20
CA LEU A 56 -3.71 -4.14 1.62
C LEU A 56 -4.76 -3.19 2.21
N VAL A 57 -4.73 -2.94 3.52
CA VAL A 57 -5.60 -1.94 4.17
C VAL A 57 -5.33 -0.53 3.64
N PHE A 58 -4.05 -0.17 3.44
CA PHE A 58 -3.66 1.08 2.81
C PHE A 58 -4.24 1.22 1.38
N LEU A 59 -4.23 0.16 0.58
CA LEU A 59 -4.80 0.19 -0.77
C LEU A 59 -6.32 0.30 -0.77
N VAL A 60 -7.00 -0.32 0.20
CA VAL A 60 -8.44 -0.09 0.43
C VAL A 60 -8.70 1.38 0.78
N ALA A 61 -7.92 1.95 1.71
CA ALA A 61 -8.04 3.37 2.06
C ALA A 61 -7.80 4.31 0.86
N CYS A 62 -6.82 4.00 0.00
CA CYS A 62 -6.60 4.72 -1.26
C CYS A 62 -7.80 4.61 -2.22
N ALA A 63 -8.41 3.43 -2.29
CA ALA A 63 -9.57 3.19 -3.13
C ALA A 63 -10.77 4.04 -2.69
N GLU A 64 -11.06 4.06 -1.39
CA GLU A 64 -12.14 4.83 -0.76
C GLU A 64 -11.90 6.34 -0.75
N ASN A 65 -10.64 6.78 -0.86
CA ASN A 65 -10.27 8.19 -0.77
C ASN A 65 -9.42 8.65 -2.00
N PRO A 66 -9.99 8.64 -3.23
CA PRO A 66 -9.27 8.97 -4.47
C PRO A 66 -8.46 10.26 -4.45
N GLU A 67 -9.01 11.29 -3.81
CA GLU A 67 -8.50 12.65 -3.87
C GLU A 67 -7.62 13.01 -2.66
N ALA A 68 -7.52 12.13 -1.65
CA ALA A 68 -6.90 12.45 -0.36
C ALA A 68 -5.36 12.45 -0.39
N ARG A 69 -4.74 12.05 -1.51
CA ARG A 69 -3.28 11.97 -1.70
C ARG A 69 -2.61 11.28 -0.51
N LEU A 70 -2.95 10.01 -0.30
CA LEU A 70 -2.40 9.21 0.79
C LEU A 70 -0.97 8.75 0.43
N SER A 71 -0.12 8.62 1.44
CA SER A 71 1.21 8.00 1.33
C SER A 71 1.23 6.64 2.02
N PRO A 72 2.07 5.69 1.60
CA PRO A 72 2.30 4.45 2.34
C PRO A 72 2.67 4.73 3.79
N VAL A 73 2.32 3.80 4.69
CA VAL A 73 2.54 3.96 6.14
C VAL A 73 4.00 3.76 6.56
N SER A 74 4.81 3.07 5.75
CA SER A 74 6.23 2.84 6.01
C SER A 74 6.95 2.47 4.71
N ASP A 75 8.27 2.55 4.71
CA ASP A 75 9.09 2.16 3.56
C ASP A 75 8.89 0.67 3.21
N ALA A 76 8.83 -0.20 4.22
CA ALA A 76 8.55 -1.62 4.02
C ALA A 76 7.14 -1.88 3.43
N SER A 77 6.14 -1.07 3.80
CA SER A 77 4.81 -1.16 3.18
C SER A 77 4.82 -0.69 1.73
N ASP A 78 5.60 0.35 1.41
CA ASP A 78 5.78 0.82 0.04
C ASP A 78 6.45 -0.26 -0.84
N GLU A 79 7.46 -0.96 -0.33
CA GLU A 79 8.11 -2.07 -1.03
C GLU A 79 7.14 -3.23 -1.34
N ILE A 80 6.22 -3.56 -0.42
CA ILE A 80 5.18 -4.56 -0.68
C ILE A 80 4.23 -4.07 -1.78
N TRP A 81 3.90 -2.78 -1.80
CA TRP A 81 3.07 -2.21 -2.84
C TRP A 81 3.77 -2.23 -4.21
N HIS A 82 5.07 -1.93 -4.26
CA HIS A 82 5.87 -2.09 -5.48
C HIS A 82 5.80 -3.52 -6.00
N ASP A 83 6.00 -4.49 -5.11
CA ASP A 83 5.95 -5.91 -5.46
C ASP A 83 4.58 -6.30 -6.05
N LEU A 84 3.49 -5.82 -5.45
CA LEU A 84 2.13 -5.99 -5.98
C LEU A 84 1.97 -5.41 -7.39
N ILE A 85 2.47 -4.20 -7.65
CA ILE A 85 2.39 -3.54 -8.97
C ILE A 85 3.10 -4.36 -10.05
N THR A 86 4.20 -5.07 -9.71
CA THR A 86 4.92 -5.90 -10.68
C THR A 86 4.11 -7.10 -11.18
N HIS A 87 3.07 -7.51 -10.46
CA HIS A 87 2.09 -8.48 -10.96
C HIS A 87 1.10 -7.79 -11.90
N THR A 88 1.60 -7.34 -13.06
CA THR A 88 0.90 -6.40 -13.97
C THR A 88 -0.41 -6.92 -14.56
N THR A 89 -0.64 -8.23 -14.59
CA THR A 89 -1.93 -8.82 -14.98
C THR A 89 -2.92 -8.85 -13.82
N PHE A 90 -2.44 -9.06 -12.59
CA PHE A 90 -3.25 -9.16 -11.39
C PHE A 90 -3.61 -7.78 -10.81
N TYR A 91 -2.64 -6.88 -10.70
CA TYR A 91 -2.80 -5.61 -9.99
C TYR A 91 -3.95 -4.73 -10.55
N PRO A 92 -4.17 -4.60 -11.88
CA PRO A 92 -5.34 -3.88 -12.40
C PRO A 92 -6.67 -4.52 -11.99
N ASP A 93 -6.74 -5.84 -11.93
CA ASP A 93 -7.96 -6.56 -11.57
C ASP A 93 -8.23 -6.50 -10.07
N PHE A 94 -7.16 -6.54 -9.27
CA PHE A 94 -7.21 -6.23 -7.83
C PHE A 94 -7.73 -4.81 -7.59
N CYS A 95 -7.20 -3.80 -8.29
CA CYS A 95 -7.71 -2.42 -8.19
C CYS A 95 -9.20 -2.34 -8.53
N ARG A 96 -9.63 -3.06 -9.58
CA ARG A 96 -11.05 -3.09 -10.00
C ARG A 96 -11.94 -3.76 -8.97
N ALA A 97 -11.46 -4.81 -8.30
CA ALA A 97 -12.17 -5.41 -7.17
C ALA A 97 -12.36 -4.40 -6.03
N LEU A 98 -11.37 -3.52 -5.79
CA LEU A 98 -11.49 -2.39 -4.86
C LEU A 98 -12.31 -1.20 -5.42
N GLY A 99 -12.99 -1.34 -6.56
CA GLY A 99 -13.81 -0.28 -7.15
C GLY A 99 -13.03 0.79 -7.92
N ARG A 100 -11.73 0.58 -8.21
CA ARG A 100 -10.89 1.54 -8.94
C ARG A 100 -10.39 0.98 -10.27
N LYS A 101 -10.33 1.82 -11.31
CA LYS A 101 -9.68 1.41 -12.57
C LYS A 101 -8.22 1.04 -12.36
N PHE A 102 -7.52 1.83 -11.54
CA PHE A 102 -6.14 1.63 -11.15
C PHE A 102 -5.84 2.52 -9.95
N ILE A 103 -5.00 2.06 -9.02
CA ILE A 103 -4.44 2.88 -7.95
C ILE A 103 -2.99 3.18 -8.35
N HIS A 104 -2.73 4.43 -8.74
CA HIS A 104 -1.42 4.83 -9.26
C HIS A 104 -0.43 5.07 -8.13
N HIS A 105 0.73 4.43 -8.23
CA HIS A 105 1.91 4.82 -7.45
C HIS A 105 2.61 5.98 -8.15
N VAL A 106 2.89 7.05 -7.41
CA VAL A 106 3.66 8.18 -7.89
C VAL A 106 4.82 8.38 -6.90
N PRO A 107 6.07 8.05 -7.27
CA PRO A 107 7.21 8.22 -6.39
C PRO A 107 7.55 9.71 -6.31
N THR A 108 6.96 10.40 -5.34
CA THR A 108 7.21 11.83 -5.09
C THR A 108 7.56 12.03 -3.63
N ILE A 109 8.57 12.87 -3.39
CA ILE A 109 8.88 13.40 -2.06
C ILE A 109 8.53 14.88 -2.11
N ASN A 110 7.65 15.31 -1.21
CA ASN A 110 7.26 16.71 -1.09
C ASN A 110 7.09 17.07 0.39
N GLU A 111 6.91 18.36 0.65
CA GLU A 111 6.75 18.90 2.00
C GLU A 111 5.58 18.25 2.78
N ASP A 112 4.56 17.76 2.10
CA ASP A 112 3.42 17.09 2.73
C ASP A 112 3.75 15.69 3.27
N ILE A 113 4.65 14.98 2.60
CA ILE A 113 5.20 13.69 3.07
C ILE A 113 6.25 13.94 4.15
N MET A 114 7.20 14.84 3.91
CA MET A 114 8.32 15.09 4.84
C MET A 114 7.86 15.63 6.20
N SER A 115 6.79 16.42 6.22
CA SER A 115 6.20 16.93 7.46
C SER A 115 5.34 15.89 8.21
N GLY A 116 5.13 14.70 7.64
CA GLY A 116 4.27 13.67 8.22
C GLY A 116 2.76 13.93 8.08
N ARG A 117 2.34 15.02 7.42
CA ARG A 117 0.91 15.31 7.21
C ARG A 117 0.24 14.27 6.33
N ALA A 118 0.91 13.79 5.28
CA ALA A 118 0.42 12.71 4.44
C ALA A 118 0.22 11.42 5.24
N HIS A 119 1.20 11.08 6.08
CA HIS A 119 1.13 9.92 6.98
C HIS A 119 -0.05 10.00 7.95
N ALA A 120 -0.25 11.15 8.59
CA ALA A 120 -1.39 11.36 9.49
C ALA A 120 -2.75 11.20 8.77
N ARG A 121 -2.88 11.72 7.54
CA ARG A 121 -4.09 11.50 6.73
C ARG A 121 -4.27 10.02 6.35
N THR A 122 -3.18 9.33 6.01
CA THR A 122 -3.21 7.90 5.71
C THR A 122 -3.73 7.09 6.89
N ILE A 123 -3.18 7.31 8.09
CA ILE A 123 -3.62 6.60 9.31
C ILE A 123 -5.12 6.83 9.53
N ALA A 124 -5.57 8.09 9.47
CA ALA A 124 -6.98 8.43 9.65
C ALA A 124 -7.88 7.82 8.55
N ALA A 125 -7.38 7.67 7.32
CA ALA A 125 -8.11 7.01 6.25
C ALA A 125 -8.20 5.50 6.47
N MET A 126 -7.10 4.85 6.87
CA MET A 126 -7.07 3.43 7.18
C MET A 126 -7.98 3.06 8.35
N GLN A 127 -7.97 3.85 9.42
CA GLN A 127 -8.86 3.63 10.57
C GLN A 127 -10.35 3.74 10.19
N ARG A 128 -10.70 4.59 9.22
CA ARG A 128 -12.08 4.72 8.72
C ARG A 128 -12.56 3.54 7.87
N THR A 129 -11.65 2.70 7.36
CA THR A 129 -12.04 1.48 6.62
C THR A 129 -12.74 0.46 7.53
N GLY A 130 -12.55 0.54 8.85
CA GLY A 130 -13.04 -0.45 9.81
C GLY A 130 -12.28 -1.78 9.78
N LEU A 131 -11.21 -1.89 8.97
CA LEU A 131 -10.35 -3.07 8.91
C LEU A 131 -9.36 -3.12 10.07
N PRO A 132 -8.88 -4.31 10.46
CA PRO A 132 -7.80 -4.43 11.43
C PRO A 132 -6.55 -3.69 10.94
N VAL A 133 -6.13 -2.67 11.68
CA VAL A 133 -4.88 -1.96 11.45
C VAL A 133 -3.89 -2.35 12.53
N ASP A 134 -2.68 -2.69 12.10
CA ASP A 134 -1.59 -3.00 12.99
C ASP A 134 -0.91 -1.72 13.49
N GLU A 135 -1.34 -1.25 14.67
CA GLU A 135 -0.88 0.01 15.26
C GLU A 135 0.64 0.03 15.52
N GLU A 136 1.29 -1.12 15.74
CA GLU A 136 2.75 -1.19 15.93
C GLU A 136 3.49 -0.77 14.65
N LEU A 137 2.93 -1.11 13.48
CA LEU A 137 3.50 -0.75 12.18
C LEU A 137 3.24 0.70 11.78
N LEU A 138 2.32 1.41 12.45
CA LEU A 138 2.02 2.83 12.17
C LEU A 138 2.98 3.82 12.86
N ILE A 139 3.67 3.38 13.92
CA ILE A 139 4.62 4.19 14.70
C ILE A 139 5.87 4.56 13.87
N THR A 140 6.14 3.78 12.82
CA THR A 140 7.24 4.02 11.90
C THR A 140 6.78 4.96 10.79
N SER A 141 6.99 6.27 10.94
CA SER A 141 6.83 7.18 9.80
C SER A 141 7.81 6.77 8.69
N PRO A 142 7.40 6.75 7.40
CA PRO A 142 8.35 6.54 6.31
C PRO A 142 9.47 7.58 6.40
N ARG A 143 10.73 7.13 6.50
CA ARG A 143 11.88 8.01 6.27
C ARG A 143 12.36 7.66 4.88
N CYS A 144 11.89 8.41 3.89
CA CYS A 144 12.28 8.17 2.52
C CYS A 144 13.81 8.12 2.39
N MET A 145 14.30 6.96 1.96
CA MET A 145 15.45 6.87 1.07
C MET A 145 14.92 6.28 -0.24
N ASN A 146 15.24 6.97 -1.32
CA ASN A 146 15.15 6.67 -2.73
C ASN A 146 15.68 5.28 -3.18
N THR A 147 15.45 4.19 -2.46
CA THR A 147 15.95 2.84 -2.82
C THR A 147 15.08 2.13 -3.86
N CYS A 148 14.51 2.89 -4.80
CA CYS A 148 14.07 2.34 -6.08
C CYS A 148 15.32 1.99 -6.92
N ASN A 149 16.01 0.92 -6.52
CA ASN A 149 17.01 0.18 -7.30
C ASN A 149 18.32 0.89 -7.68
N HIS A 150 18.88 1.76 -6.84
CA HIS A 150 20.25 2.27 -7.04
C HIS A 150 21.13 2.10 -5.78
N PRO A 151 22.29 1.43 -5.86
CA PRO A 151 23.36 1.67 -4.90
C PRO A 151 23.87 3.10 -5.13
N CYS A 152 23.77 3.96 -4.12
CA CYS A 152 24.47 5.24 -4.09
C CYS A 152 25.97 4.96 -3.95
N HIS A 153 26.64 4.78 -5.09
CA HIS A 153 28.09 4.88 -5.17
C HIS A 153 28.38 6.37 -5.37
N ASP A 154 28.42 7.14 -4.29
CA ASP A 154 29.07 8.45 -4.29
C ASP A 154 30.57 8.18 -4.34
N SER A 155 31.10 8.07 -5.55
CA SER A 155 32.52 8.28 -5.79
C SER A 155 32.65 9.59 -6.54
N ASP A 156 32.49 10.67 -5.78
CA ASP A 156 33.04 11.98 -6.11
C ASP A 156 34.46 12.04 -5.54
N ASP A 157 35.37 11.25 -6.12
CA ASP A 157 36.80 11.49 -6.08
C ASP A 157 37.20 12.09 -7.45
N ASP A 158 36.68 13.28 -7.76
CA ASP A 158 37.31 14.16 -8.76
C ASP A 158 38.27 15.08 -7.99
N GLU A 159 39.44 14.52 -7.68
CA GLU A 159 40.63 15.26 -7.32
C GLU A 159 41.02 16.10 -8.55
N SER A 160 40.49 17.32 -8.65
CA SER A 160 40.98 18.29 -9.62
C SER A 160 42.34 18.80 -9.12
N ASP A 161 43.39 18.23 -9.70
CA ASP A 161 44.68 18.87 -9.85
C ASP A 161 44.53 20.32 -10.38
N ASP A 162 45.53 21.14 -10.07
CA ASP A 162 45.80 22.51 -10.55
C ASP A 162 45.35 23.67 -9.64
N GLU A 163 46.28 24.17 -8.82
CA GLU A 163 46.98 25.43 -9.14
C GLU A 163 48.18 25.67 -8.19
N ASP A 164 49.39 25.44 -8.70
CA ASP A 164 50.63 25.99 -8.17
C ASP A 164 50.61 27.53 -8.23
N LYS A 165 50.79 28.18 -7.09
CA LYS A 165 51.36 29.53 -6.95
C LYS A 165 52.32 29.62 -5.79
#